data_AF-A0A936F348-F1
#
_entry.id   AF-A0A936F348-F1
#
_cell.length_a   1.000
_cell.length_b   1.000
_cell.length_c   1.000
_cell.angle_alpha   90.00
_cell.angle_beta   90.00
_cell.angle_gamma   90.00
#
_symmetry.space_group_name_H-M   'P 1'
#
loop_
_entity.id
_entity.type
_entity.pdbx_description
1 polymer ?
#
loop_
_entity_poly.entity_id
_entity_poly.type
_entity_poly.pdbx_seq_one_letter_code
_entity_poly.pdbx_strand_id
1 'polypeptide(L)'
;MTKTLPPVVDSVLDLVGNTPLLRLTRFAPDFQIFSKLEYLNPGGSVKDRIGVGMIRSAEALGQIQPGVSTIIEPTAGNTGVGLAIAAKALGYRCILCVPTKYSREKMMLMKALGAELVLIPKEQGMKGAIEKCAELAASIPHAFVPQQFANPSNPDSHYATTGPEIWDPDGRPRGRRGAGRRQRRHLHGHRQVPEGEEPQDPGRGGAARGFDLLRSAPEGLGGRGRGQQLPPRQPRPQPRRPHPRRGRCG
;
A
#
# COMPACT_ATOMS: atom_id res chain seq x y z
N MET A 1 34.54 6.05 3.11
CA MET A 1 33.17 5.49 3.25
C MET A 1 33.21 4.47 4.38
N THR A 2 32.64 4.76 5.54
CA THR A 2 32.44 3.73 6.58
C THR A 2 31.28 2.85 6.15
N LYS A 3 31.61 1.76 5.45
CA LYS A 3 30.62 0.75 5.06
C LYS A 3 30.21 0.02 6.34
N THR A 4 29.08 0.39 6.93
CA THR A 4 28.46 -0.43 7.98
C THR A 4 28.23 -1.82 7.40
N LEU A 5 28.70 -2.84 8.11
CA LEU A 5 28.44 -4.22 7.73
C LEU A 5 26.92 -4.45 7.66
N PRO A 6 26.44 -5.27 6.71
CA PRO A 6 25.03 -5.61 6.63
C PRO A 6 24.58 -6.30 7.92
N PRO A 7 23.32 -6.11 8.36
CA PRO A 7 22.80 -6.82 9.53
C PRO A 7 22.70 -8.31 9.24
N VAL A 8 23.01 -9.14 10.24
CA VAL A 8 22.58 -10.54 10.29
C VAL A 8 21.15 -10.53 10.84
N VAL A 9 20.25 -11.26 10.17
CA VAL A 9 18.82 -11.37 10.55
C VAL A 9 18.45 -12.84 10.70
N ASP A 10 17.52 -13.12 11.61
CA ASP A 10 17.07 -14.48 11.92
C ASP A 10 15.84 -14.87 11.08
N SER A 11 15.13 -13.88 10.53
CA SER A 11 13.97 -14.10 9.65
C SER A 11 14.04 -13.25 8.39
N VAL A 12 13.53 -13.81 7.28
CA VAL A 12 13.31 -13.06 6.04
C VAL A 12 12.35 -11.88 6.26
N LEU A 13 11.47 -11.96 7.25
CA LEU A 13 10.52 -10.90 7.57
C LEU A 13 11.19 -9.64 8.14
N ASP A 14 12.37 -9.80 8.75
CA ASP A 14 13.16 -8.67 9.25
C ASP A 14 13.74 -7.81 8.12
N LEU A 15 13.72 -8.33 6.89
CA LEU A 15 14.11 -7.64 5.65
C LEU A 15 12.92 -6.95 4.96
N VAL A 16 11.68 -7.12 5.46
CA VAL A 16 10.52 -6.41 4.95
C VAL A 16 10.50 -4.99 5.49
N GLY A 17 10.38 -4.03 4.59
CA GLY A 17 10.43 -2.61 4.88
C GLY A 17 11.84 -2.04 4.87
N ASN A 18 12.01 -0.86 5.49
CA ASN A 18 13.26 -0.10 5.47
C ASN A 18 13.84 0.09 4.06
N THR A 19 12.97 0.16 3.05
CA THR A 19 13.38 0.20 1.65
C THR A 19 13.99 1.56 1.32
N PRO A 20 14.94 1.63 0.37
CA PRO A 20 15.58 2.90 0.03
C PRO A 20 14.63 3.95 -0.52
N LEU A 21 14.94 5.22 -0.23
CA LEU A 21 14.37 6.38 -0.89
C LEU A 21 15.41 6.95 -1.86
N LEU A 22 15.18 6.79 -3.16
CA LEU A 22 16.09 7.25 -4.22
C LEU A 22 15.70 8.64 -4.69
N ARG A 23 16.62 9.61 -4.60
CA ARG A 23 16.44 10.94 -5.19
C ARG A 23 16.64 10.89 -6.71
N LEU A 24 15.67 11.37 -7.47
CA LEU A 24 15.68 11.36 -8.94
C LEU A 24 16.29 12.64 -9.53
N THR A 25 17.58 12.88 -9.27
CA THR A 25 18.27 14.14 -9.61
C THR A 25 18.30 14.50 -11.09
N ARG A 26 18.24 13.51 -12.00
CA ARG A 26 18.34 13.72 -13.45
C ARG A 26 16.99 13.95 -14.15
N PHE A 27 15.87 13.61 -13.51
CA PHE A 27 14.55 13.65 -14.15
C PHE A 27 13.86 15.00 -14.03
N ALA A 28 14.08 15.69 -12.91
CA ALA A 28 13.51 17.00 -12.63
C ALA A 28 14.46 17.77 -11.71
N PRO A 29 15.51 18.40 -12.25
CA PRO A 29 16.57 19.03 -11.44
C PRO A 29 16.03 20.13 -10.52
N ASP A 30 14.96 20.81 -10.94
CA ASP A 30 14.31 21.89 -10.19
C ASP A 30 13.35 21.39 -9.10
N PHE A 31 13.09 20.09 -9.03
CA PHE A 31 12.16 19.48 -8.08
C PHE A 31 12.83 18.43 -7.20
N GLN A 32 12.38 18.35 -5.95
CA GLN A 32 12.76 17.24 -5.06
C GLN A 32 11.82 16.06 -5.29
N ILE A 33 12.15 15.23 -6.28
CA ILE A 33 11.43 13.99 -6.57
C ILE A 33 12.20 12.81 -5.96
N PHE A 34 11.47 11.98 -5.23
CA PHE A 34 11.98 10.75 -4.63
C PHE A 34 11.16 9.54 -5.07
N SER A 35 11.82 8.38 -5.16
CA SER A 35 11.19 7.10 -5.41
C SER A 35 11.44 6.16 -4.23
N LYS A 36 10.37 5.60 -3.67
CA LYS A 36 10.42 4.60 -2.61
C LYS A 36 10.54 3.21 -3.24
N LEU A 37 11.69 2.57 -3.08
CA LEU A 37 12.05 1.36 -3.84
C LEU A 37 11.49 0.08 -3.21
N GLU A 38 10.16 -0.04 -3.16
CA GLU A 38 9.46 -1.19 -2.55
C GLU A 38 9.67 -2.54 -3.27
N TYR A 39 10.23 -2.53 -4.48
CA TYR A 39 10.62 -3.77 -5.15
C TYR A 39 11.82 -4.45 -4.49
N LEU A 40 12.52 -3.77 -3.56
CA LEU A 40 13.64 -4.31 -2.80
C LEU A 40 13.23 -5.06 -1.53
N ASN A 41 11.92 -5.15 -1.23
CA ASN A 41 11.44 -6.14 -0.25
C ASN A 41 11.74 -7.57 -0.74
N PRO A 42 11.88 -8.57 0.14
CA PRO A 42 12.33 -9.93 -0.21
C PRO A 42 11.43 -10.67 -1.22
N GLY A 43 10.13 -10.43 -1.21
CA GLY A 43 9.14 -10.92 -2.18
C GLY A 43 9.01 -10.04 -3.42
N GLY A 44 9.81 -8.99 -3.53
CA GLY A 44 9.93 -8.15 -4.72
C GLY A 44 8.86 -7.07 -4.84
N SER A 45 8.10 -6.77 -3.78
CA SER A 45 7.09 -5.71 -3.86
C SER A 45 6.64 -5.14 -2.52
N VAL A 46 5.87 -4.04 -2.59
CA VAL A 46 5.18 -3.41 -1.45
C VAL A 46 4.21 -4.34 -0.71
N LYS A 47 3.74 -5.42 -1.37
CA LYS A 47 2.72 -6.32 -0.79
C LYS A 47 3.28 -7.24 0.30
N ASP A 48 4.59 -7.34 0.43
CA ASP A 48 5.23 -8.07 1.53
C ASP A 48 4.85 -7.44 2.88
N ARG A 49 4.76 -6.10 2.93
CA ARG A 49 4.35 -5.35 4.13
C ARG A 49 2.98 -5.79 4.61
N ILE A 50 2.01 -5.84 3.71
CA ILE A 50 0.62 -6.18 4.07
C ILE A 50 0.47 -7.68 4.33
N GLY A 51 1.26 -8.53 3.67
CA GLY A 51 1.29 -9.96 3.95
C GLY A 51 1.74 -10.25 5.38
N VAL A 52 2.82 -9.61 5.82
CA VAL A 52 3.27 -9.66 7.22
C VAL A 52 2.25 -9.04 8.16
N GLY A 53 1.78 -7.83 7.86
CA GLY A 53 0.90 -7.07 8.73
C GLY A 53 -0.45 -7.75 8.97
N MET A 54 -1.08 -8.31 7.94
CA MET A 54 -2.36 -9.02 8.09
C MET A 54 -2.22 -10.30 8.94
N ILE A 55 -1.16 -11.09 8.75
CA ILE A 55 -0.93 -12.30 9.56
C ILE A 55 -0.58 -11.93 11.00
N ARG A 56 0.33 -10.98 11.22
CA ARG A 56 0.69 -10.52 12.57
C ARG A 56 -0.47 -9.90 13.34
N SER A 57 -1.33 -9.15 12.65
CA SER A 57 -2.54 -8.58 13.24
C SER A 57 -3.52 -9.68 13.67
N ALA A 58 -3.78 -10.66 12.80
CA ALA A 58 -4.63 -11.80 13.12
C ALA A 58 -4.07 -12.66 14.27
N GLU A 59 -2.75 -12.85 14.33
CA GLU A 59 -2.06 -13.48 15.47
C GLU A 59 -2.28 -12.72 16.78
N ALA A 60 -2.06 -11.40 16.76
CA ALA A 60 -2.22 -10.56 17.94
C ALA A 60 -3.66 -10.52 18.46
N LEU A 61 -4.64 -10.66 17.56
CA LEU A 61 -6.06 -10.78 17.87
C LEU A 61 -6.49 -12.20 18.29
N GLY A 62 -5.58 -13.17 18.28
CA GLY A 62 -5.88 -14.57 18.60
C GLY A 62 -6.77 -15.28 17.58
N GLN A 63 -6.90 -14.73 16.36
CA GLN A 63 -7.75 -15.29 15.30
C GLN A 63 -7.10 -16.49 14.61
N ILE A 64 -5.77 -16.54 14.63
CA ILE A 64 -4.97 -17.60 14.01
C ILE A 64 -3.83 -18.05 14.93
N GLN A 65 -3.37 -19.28 14.74
CA GLN A 65 -2.27 -19.87 15.48
C GLN A 65 -1.31 -20.64 14.55
N PRO A 66 0.02 -20.48 14.70
CA PRO A 66 1.00 -21.23 13.92
C PRO A 66 0.82 -22.74 14.05
N GLY A 67 1.03 -23.48 12.96
CA GLY A 67 0.87 -24.94 12.91
C GLY A 67 -0.57 -25.45 12.95
N VAL A 68 -1.56 -24.59 13.21
CA VAL A 68 -2.99 -24.95 13.31
C VAL A 68 -3.79 -24.28 12.20
N SER A 69 -3.66 -22.97 12.05
CA SER A 69 -4.48 -22.19 11.11
C SER A 69 -3.96 -22.29 9.67
N THR A 70 -4.89 -22.15 8.73
CA THR A 70 -4.58 -22.10 7.29
C THR A 70 -4.94 -20.73 6.72
N ILE A 71 -3.99 -20.06 6.07
CA ILE A 71 -4.21 -18.80 5.37
C ILE A 71 -4.73 -19.09 3.97
N ILE A 72 -5.85 -18.48 3.58
CA ILE A 72 -6.50 -18.70 2.30
C ILE A 72 -6.78 -17.34 1.65
N GLU A 73 -6.26 -17.06 0.45
CA GLU A 73 -6.51 -15.77 -0.22
C GLU A 73 -6.74 -15.94 -1.73
N PRO A 74 -7.76 -15.26 -2.30
CA PRO A 74 -7.93 -15.20 -3.75
C PRO A 74 -6.97 -14.15 -4.31
N THR A 75 -5.91 -14.58 -5.00
CA THR A 75 -4.92 -13.66 -5.55
C THR A 75 -4.06 -14.32 -6.61
N ALA A 76 -3.67 -13.55 -7.61
CA ALA A 76 -2.68 -13.94 -8.62
C ALA A 76 -1.49 -12.98 -8.69
N GLY A 77 -1.41 -12.10 -7.70
CA GLY A 77 -0.51 -10.96 -7.70
C GLY A 77 0.48 -11.02 -6.54
N ASN A 78 1.09 -9.87 -6.29
CA ASN A 78 2.14 -9.77 -5.30
C ASN A 78 1.65 -10.01 -3.87
N THR A 79 0.35 -9.80 -3.59
CA THR A 79 -0.23 -10.15 -2.29
C THR A 79 -0.11 -11.65 -1.99
N GLY A 80 -0.22 -12.51 -3.01
CA GLY A 80 0.00 -13.95 -2.83
C GLY A 80 1.44 -14.27 -2.48
N VAL A 81 2.40 -13.59 -3.11
CA VAL A 81 3.84 -13.73 -2.80
C VAL A 81 4.13 -13.25 -1.37
N GLY A 82 3.64 -12.07 -0.99
CA GLY A 82 3.81 -11.51 0.36
C GLY A 82 3.21 -12.40 1.44
N LEU A 83 2.00 -12.93 1.22
CA LEU A 83 1.36 -13.88 2.12
C LEU A 83 2.10 -15.22 2.18
N ALA A 84 2.61 -15.74 1.05
CA ALA A 84 3.38 -16.98 1.03
C ALA A 84 4.67 -16.87 1.84
N ILE A 85 5.43 -15.78 1.69
CA ILE A 85 6.64 -15.52 2.49
C ILE A 85 6.30 -15.42 3.98
N ALA A 86 5.30 -14.61 4.32
CA ALA A 86 4.90 -14.39 5.70
C ALA A 86 4.38 -15.69 6.35
N ALA A 87 3.49 -16.42 5.69
CA ALA A 87 2.97 -17.69 6.17
C ALA A 87 4.09 -18.72 6.37
N LYS A 88 4.99 -18.88 5.39
CA LYS A 88 6.10 -19.84 5.50
C LYS A 88 7.02 -19.51 6.67
N ALA A 89 7.38 -18.24 6.84
CA ALA A 89 8.27 -17.80 7.90
C ALA A 89 7.63 -17.87 9.30
N LEU A 90 6.30 -17.72 9.39
CA LEU A 90 5.55 -17.75 10.65
C LEU A 90 4.92 -19.12 10.97
N GLY A 91 5.11 -20.13 10.12
CA GLY A 91 4.66 -21.50 10.38
C GLY A 91 3.17 -21.75 10.07
N TYR A 92 2.61 -21.08 9.06
CA TYR A 92 1.25 -21.31 8.57
C TYR A 92 1.23 -22.08 7.26
N ARG A 93 0.19 -22.91 7.11
CA ARG A 93 -0.21 -23.41 5.80
C ARG A 93 -0.82 -22.25 4.99
N CYS A 94 -0.49 -22.16 3.71
CA CYS A 94 -0.97 -21.08 2.83
C CYS A 94 -1.56 -21.69 1.56
N ILE A 95 -2.82 -21.38 1.26
CA ILE A 95 -3.54 -21.80 0.05
C ILE A 95 -3.96 -20.56 -0.72
N LEU A 96 -3.58 -20.49 -2.00
CA LEU A 96 -3.89 -19.37 -2.87
C LEU A 96 -4.77 -19.85 -4.03
N CYS A 97 -5.95 -19.24 -4.18
CA CYS A 97 -6.81 -19.48 -5.34
C CYS A 97 -6.41 -18.54 -6.47
N VAL A 98 -5.87 -19.11 -7.55
CA VAL A 98 -5.21 -18.36 -8.63
C VAL A 98 -5.88 -18.65 -9.98
N PRO A 99 -6.46 -17.65 -10.66
CA PRO A 99 -6.94 -17.86 -12.01
C PRO A 99 -5.80 -18.12 -13.00
N THR A 100 -5.94 -19.12 -13.87
CA THR A 100 -4.86 -19.61 -14.76
C THR A 100 -4.44 -18.62 -15.84
N LYS A 101 -5.18 -17.53 -16.04
CA LYS A 101 -4.85 -16.47 -17.01
C LYS A 101 -3.68 -15.57 -16.59
N TYR A 102 -3.22 -15.67 -15.35
CA TYR A 102 -2.17 -14.82 -14.79
C TYR A 102 -0.76 -15.44 -14.95
N SER A 103 0.27 -14.65 -14.65
CA SER A 103 1.69 -14.99 -14.90
C SER A 103 2.11 -16.32 -14.29
N ARG A 104 2.75 -17.17 -15.11
CA ARG A 104 3.30 -18.46 -14.69
C ARG A 104 4.46 -18.29 -13.72
N GLU A 105 5.28 -17.28 -13.94
CA GLU A 105 6.44 -16.92 -13.12
C GLU A 105 6.01 -16.67 -11.66
N LYS A 106 4.90 -15.93 -11.46
CA LYS A 106 4.37 -15.69 -10.11
C LYS A 106 3.82 -16.95 -9.46
N MET A 107 3.13 -17.81 -10.21
CA MET A 107 2.66 -19.09 -9.69
C MET A 107 3.83 -19.99 -9.26
N MET A 108 4.89 -20.06 -10.07
CA MET A 108 6.11 -20.79 -9.72
C MET A 108 6.76 -20.24 -8.46
N LEU A 109 6.87 -18.91 -8.34
CA LEU A 109 7.42 -18.26 -7.15
C LEU A 109 6.59 -18.56 -5.89
N MET A 110 5.27 -18.40 -5.93
CA MET A 110 4.38 -18.70 -4.80
C MET A 110 4.49 -20.17 -4.37
N LYS A 111 4.55 -21.10 -5.33
CA LYS A 111 4.73 -22.52 -5.04
C LYS A 111 6.11 -22.81 -4.43
N ALA A 112 7.17 -22.19 -4.94
CA ALA A 112 8.53 -22.33 -4.39
C ALA A 112 8.63 -21.78 -2.95
N LEU A 113 7.83 -20.77 -2.61
CA LEU A 113 7.68 -20.23 -1.27
C LEU A 113 6.83 -21.11 -0.34
N GLY A 114 6.32 -22.25 -0.84
CA GLY A 114 5.57 -23.22 -0.05
C GLY A 114 4.06 -23.00 -0.02
N ALA A 115 3.51 -22.10 -0.85
CA ALA A 115 2.06 -21.96 -0.98
C ALA A 115 1.48 -23.09 -1.85
N GLU A 116 0.34 -23.60 -1.43
CA GLU A 116 -0.51 -24.48 -2.23
C GLU A 116 -1.35 -23.64 -3.19
N LEU A 117 -1.38 -24.02 -4.47
CA LEU A 117 -2.14 -23.28 -5.47
C LEU A 117 -3.37 -24.07 -5.91
N VAL A 118 -4.53 -23.44 -5.76
CA VAL A 118 -5.78 -23.92 -6.35
C VAL A 118 -6.02 -23.14 -7.64
N LEU A 119 -5.84 -23.82 -8.76
CA LEU A 119 -5.95 -23.20 -10.07
C LEU A 119 -7.42 -23.05 -10.48
N ILE A 120 -7.81 -21.83 -10.80
CA ILE A 120 -9.17 -21.48 -11.20
C ILE A 120 -9.22 -21.33 -12.72
N PRO A 121 -10.18 -21.96 -13.43
CA PRO A 121 -10.35 -21.78 -14.86
C PRO A 121 -10.41 -20.30 -15.25
N LYS A 122 -9.81 -19.97 -16.41
CA LYS A 122 -9.66 -18.59 -16.87
C LYS A 122 -11.01 -17.87 -16.97
N GLU A 123 -12.04 -18.61 -17.36
CA GLU A 123 -13.42 -18.16 -17.60
C GLU A 123 -14.09 -17.69 -16.32
N GLN A 124 -13.77 -18.31 -15.18
CA GLN A 124 -14.33 -17.95 -13.87
C GLN A 124 -13.61 -16.73 -13.26
N GLY A 125 -12.37 -16.48 -13.67
CA GLY A 125 -11.61 -15.30 -13.28
C GLY A 125 -11.47 -15.14 -11.76
N MET A 126 -11.39 -13.89 -11.29
CA MET A 126 -11.23 -13.61 -9.86
C MET A 126 -12.50 -13.95 -9.05
N LYS A 127 -13.67 -13.86 -9.68
CA LYS A 127 -14.94 -14.25 -9.03
C LYS A 127 -14.91 -15.72 -8.61
N GLY A 128 -14.51 -16.62 -9.50
CA GLY A 128 -14.34 -18.04 -9.16
C GLY A 128 -13.27 -18.29 -8.10
N ALA A 129 -12.21 -17.47 -8.07
CA ALA A 129 -11.21 -17.57 -7.01
C ALA A 129 -11.76 -17.19 -5.64
N ILE A 130 -12.57 -16.14 -5.56
CA ILE A 130 -13.25 -15.71 -4.33
C ILE A 130 -14.22 -16.80 -3.86
N GLU A 131 -15.06 -17.31 -4.76
CA GLU A 131 -16.00 -18.41 -4.48
C GLU A 131 -15.25 -19.64 -3.96
N LYS A 132 -14.15 -20.02 -4.63
CA LYS A 132 -13.35 -21.17 -4.21
C LYS A 132 -12.68 -20.97 -2.85
N CYS A 133 -12.18 -19.77 -2.55
CA CYS A 133 -11.66 -19.46 -1.22
C CYS A 133 -12.74 -19.55 -0.15
N ALA A 134 -13.97 -19.11 -0.43
CA ALA A 134 -15.08 -19.21 0.51
C ALA A 134 -15.45 -20.68 0.79
N GLU A 135 -15.51 -21.53 -0.24
CA GLU A 135 -15.72 -22.98 -0.09
C GLU A 135 -14.62 -23.64 0.77
N LEU A 136 -13.37 -23.30 0.51
CA LEU A 136 -12.23 -23.83 1.27
C LEU A 136 -12.24 -23.33 2.71
N ALA A 137 -12.57 -22.06 2.94
CA ALA A 137 -12.67 -21.50 4.28
C ALA A 137 -13.81 -22.12 5.10
N ALA A 138 -14.91 -22.52 4.45
CA ALA A 138 -16.01 -23.23 5.09
C ALA A 138 -15.69 -24.70 5.42
N SER A 139 -14.76 -25.33 4.69
CA SER A 139 -14.45 -26.76 4.83
C SER A 139 -13.17 -27.04 5.63
N ILE A 140 -12.24 -26.09 5.71
CA ILE A 140 -10.98 -26.24 6.43
C ILE A 140 -11.12 -25.64 7.85
N PRO A 141 -10.98 -26.44 8.92
CA PRO A 141 -10.95 -25.92 10.28
C PRO A 141 -9.84 -24.89 10.46
N HIS A 142 -10.10 -23.85 11.25
CA HIS A 142 -9.13 -22.78 11.53
C HIS A 142 -8.61 -22.06 10.26
N ALA A 143 -9.44 -22.01 9.20
CA ALA A 143 -9.14 -21.21 8.03
C ALA A 143 -9.29 -19.71 8.33
N PHE A 144 -8.39 -18.93 7.77
CA PHE A 144 -8.41 -17.47 7.83
C PHE A 144 -8.26 -16.91 6.43
N VAL A 145 -9.18 -16.03 6.05
CA VAL A 145 -9.16 -15.30 4.78
C VAL A 145 -8.75 -13.86 5.08
N PRO A 146 -7.53 -13.42 4.74
CA PRO A 146 -7.07 -12.07 5.05
C PRO A 146 -7.94 -10.97 4.44
N GLN A 147 -8.48 -11.16 3.23
CA GLN A 147 -9.33 -10.20 2.53
C GLN A 147 -8.66 -8.83 2.35
N GLN A 148 -7.58 -8.76 1.57
CA GLN A 148 -6.73 -7.57 1.48
C GLN A 148 -7.45 -6.24 1.18
N PHE A 149 -8.63 -6.29 0.54
CA PHE A 149 -9.40 -5.10 0.17
C PHE A 149 -10.27 -4.55 1.31
N ALA A 150 -10.68 -5.40 2.26
CA ALA A 150 -11.54 -5.02 3.38
C ALA A 150 -10.80 -4.98 4.72
N ASN A 151 -9.60 -5.58 4.79
CA ASN A 151 -8.86 -5.70 6.04
C ASN A 151 -8.14 -4.39 6.40
N PRO A 152 -8.46 -3.75 7.56
CA PRO A 152 -7.82 -2.51 7.99
C PRO A 152 -6.31 -2.68 8.24
N SER A 153 -5.85 -3.89 8.50
CA SER A 153 -4.43 -4.18 8.68
C SER A 153 -3.61 -3.87 7.41
N ASN A 154 -4.23 -3.81 6.23
CA ASN A 154 -3.56 -3.38 5.00
C ASN A 154 -3.13 -1.89 5.06
N PRO A 155 -4.05 -0.91 5.13
CA PRO A 155 -3.65 0.49 5.29
C PRO A 155 -2.83 0.72 6.58
N ASP A 156 -3.15 0.04 7.68
CA ASP A 156 -2.41 0.19 8.95
C ASP A 156 -0.95 -0.24 8.83
N SER A 157 -0.64 -1.27 8.03
CA SER A 157 0.74 -1.70 7.76
C SER A 157 1.56 -0.57 7.16
N HIS A 158 0.95 0.21 6.25
CA HIS A 158 1.61 1.35 5.62
C HIS A 158 1.71 2.54 6.56
N TYR A 159 0.66 2.80 7.35
CA TYR A 159 0.68 3.86 8.36
C TYR A 159 1.77 3.63 9.41
N ALA A 160 1.91 2.39 9.89
CA ALA A 160 2.88 2.02 10.91
C ALA A 160 4.33 1.94 10.38
N THR A 161 4.53 1.67 9.08
CA THR A 161 5.87 1.41 8.53
C THR A 161 6.23 2.34 7.37
N THR A 162 5.55 2.25 6.24
CA THR A 162 5.86 3.01 5.03
C THR A 162 5.83 4.53 5.27
N GLY A 163 4.83 5.04 5.99
CA GLY A 163 4.69 6.45 6.32
C GLY A 163 5.91 7.00 7.08
N PRO A 164 6.25 6.47 8.26
CA PRO A 164 7.43 6.89 9.03
C PRO A 164 8.77 6.70 8.30
N GLU A 165 8.87 5.74 7.38
CA GLU A 165 10.06 5.58 6.53
C GLU A 165 10.20 6.68 5.47
N ILE A 166 9.10 7.30 5.06
CA ILE A 166 9.10 8.38 4.07
C ILE A 166 9.18 9.74 4.76
N TRP A 167 8.43 9.94 5.85
CA TRP A 167 8.15 11.26 6.43
C TRP A 167 8.58 11.33 7.90
N ASP A 168 9.37 12.35 8.25
CA ASP A 168 9.64 12.73 9.64
C ASP A 168 8.54 13.65 10.17
N PRO A 169 8.12 13.56 11.45
CA PRO A 169 7.32 14.60 12.11
C PRO A 169 7.78 16.04 11.84
N ASP A 170 9.09 16.25 11.63
CA ASP A 170 9.71 17.55 11.33
C ASP A 170 9.51 18.01 9.85
N GLY A 171 8.73 17.28 9.05
CA GLY A 171 8.35 17.68 7.69
C GLY A 171 9.36 17.37 6.59
N ARG A 172 10.35 16.49 6.85
CA ARG A 172 11.44 16.19 5.91
C ARG A 172 11.44 14.73 5.47
N PRO A 173 11.77 14.43 4.19
CA PRO A 173 11.95 13.05 3.76
C PRO A 173 13.10 12.35 4.49
N ARG A 174 12.84 11.19 5.10
CA ARG A 174 13.88 10.38 5.76
C ARG A 174 14.67 9.57 4.73
N GLY A 175 15.68 10.19 4.13
CA GLY A 175 16.79 9.45 3.52
C GLY A 175 17.80 9.10 4.60
N ARG A 176 18.06 7.80 4.85
CA ARG A 176 19.06 7.34 5.83
C ARG A 176 20.42 8.01 5.53
N ARG A 177 20.74 9.12 6.21
CA ARG A 177 22.13 9.61 6.31
C ARG A 177 22.83 8.66 7.28
N GLY A 178 24.00 8.17 6.90
CA GLY A 178 24.72 7.13 7.62
C GLY A 178 24.81 7.36 9.12
N ALA A 179 24.72 6.25 9.87
CA ALA A 179 25.12 6.02 11.25
C ALA A 179 25.18 7.24 12.19
N GLY A 180 24.24 7.30 13.13
CA GLY A 180 24.43 8.03 14.38
C GLY A 180 23.18 8.72 14.89
N ARG A 181 22.33 7.98 15.60
CA ARG A 181 21.73 8.43 16.87
C ARG A 181 21.01 7.25 17.54
N ARG A 182 21.49 6.95 18.73
CA ARG A 182 21.01 5.89 19.62
C ARG A 182 19.53 6.10 19.94
N GLN A 183 18.82 4.98 19.99
CA GLN A 183 17.51 4.79 20.59
C GLN A 183 17.36 5.58 21.91
N ARG A 184 16.30 6.37 22.03
CA ARG A 184 15.68 6.64 23.32
C ARG A 184 14.23 6.17 23.25
N ARG A 185 13.98 5.06 23.96
CA ARG A 185 12.65 4.62 24.38
C ARG A 185 12.07 5.71 25.27
N HIS A 186 10.82 6.12 25.04
CA HIS A 186 9.87 6.43 26.10
C HIS A 186 8.45 6.15 25.60
N LEU A 187 7.77 5.25 26.32
CA LEU A 187 6.34 4.98 26.27
C LEU A 187 5.58 6.07 27.07
N HIS A 188 4.39 6.44 26.57
CA HIS A 188 3.13 6.77 27.27
C HIS A 188 2.46 8.03 26.72
N GLY A 189 1.15 7.90 26.43
CA GLY A 189 0.27 9.03 26.22
C GLY A 189 -0.92 8.71 25.32
N HIS A 190 -1.95 8.07 25.87
CA HIS A 190 -3.29 8.08 25.28
C HIS A 190 -3.71 9.53 24.97
N ARG A 191 -4.15 9.79 23.74
CA ARG A 191 -5.00 10.96 23.46
C ARG A 191 -6.05 10.57 22.42
N GLN A 192 -7.30 10.63 22.85
CA GLN A 192 -8.48 10.55 22.00
C GLN A 192 -8.41 11.62 20.90
N VAL A 193 -8.81 11.26 19.68
CA VAL A 193 -9.00 12.19 18.56
C VAL A 193 -10.52 12.37 18.36
N PRO A 194 -11.02 13.60 18.18
CA PRO A 194 -12.45 13.85 17.98
C PRO A 194 -12.91 13.40 16.59
N GLU A 195 -14.17 12.94 16.53
CA GLU A 195 -14.92 12.70 15.30
C GLU A 195 -15.11 14.00 14.51
N GLY A 196 -14.90 13.96 13.19
CA GLY A 196 -15.20 15.08 12.30
C GLY A 196 -14.61 14.99 10.89
N GLU A 197 -15.50 14.68 9.94
CA GLU A 197 -15.44 14.97 8.49
C GLU A 197 -14.61 14.04 7.57
N GLU A 198 -15.30 13.03 7.02
CA GLU A 198 -14.90 12.29 5.81
C GLU A 198 -14.92 13.19 4.56
N PRO A 199 -13.88 13.16 3.70
CA PRO A 199 -14.00 13.57 2.32
C PRO A 199 -14.48 12.39 1.46
N GLN A 200 -15.63 12.55 0.81
CA GLN A 200 -16.13 11.66 -0.23
C GLN A 200 -15.17 11.66 -1.43
N ASP A 201 -14.59 10.51 -1.79
CA ASP A 201 -13.86 10.31 -3.05
C ASP A 201 -14.58 9.26 -3.92
N PRO A 202 -15.10 9.63 -5.12
CA PRO A 202 -15.77 8.70 -6.00
C PRO A 202 -14.74 7.88 -6.80
N GLY A 203 -14.63 6.60 -6.43
CA GLY A 203 -14.41 5.49 -7.35
C GLY A 203 -13.33 5.63 -8.42
N ARG A 204 -12.11 5.21 -8.10
CA ARG A 204 -11.20 4.56 -9.06
C ARG A 204 -10.45 3.40 -8.40
N GLY A 205 -11.02 2.19 -8.55
CA GLY A 205 -10.31 0.93 -8.35
C GLY A 205 -9.19 0.80 -9.38
N GLY A 206 -7.99 1.26 -9.02
CA GLY A 206 -6.76 1.07 -9.77
C GLY A 206 -5.80 0.21 -8.97
N ALA A 207 -5.47 -0.98 -9.49
CA ALA A 207 -4.40 -1.80 -8.94
C ALA A 207 -3.13 -0.96 -8.78
N ALA A 208 -2.60 -0.87 -7.56
CA ALA A 208 -1.38 -0.13 -7.23
C ALA A 208 -0.21 -0.63 -8.10
N ARG A 209 0.07 0.08 -9.21
CA ARG A 209 1.35 0.00 -9.92
C ARG A 209 2.33 0.79 -9.05
N GLY A 210 3.35 0.12 -8.53
CA GLY A 210 4.30 0.69 -7.56
C GLY A 210 5.15 1.82 -8.13
N PHE A 211 4.61 3.03 -8.13
CA PHE A 211 5.31 4.29 -8.36
C PHE A 211 4.54 5.42 -7.64
N ASP A 212 4.76 5.55 -6.33
CA ASP A 212 4.23 6.68 -5.56
C ASP A 212 5.22 7.85 -5.66
N LEU A 213 4.88 8.84 -6.48
CA LEU A 213 5.71 10.03 -6.71
C LEU A 213 5.38 11.10 -5.66
N LEU A 214 6.23 11.27 -4.66
CA LEU A 214 6.09 12.38 -3.71
C LEU A 214 6.69 13.66 -4.29
N ARG A 215 5.88 14.73 -4.28
CA ARG A 215 6.29 16.11 -4.59
C ARG A 215 6.31 16.89 -3.28
N SER A 216 7.42 17.54 -2.97
CA SER A 216 7.47 18.59 -1.94
C SER A 216 7.62 19.95 -2.63
N ALA A 217 6.93 20.97 -2.11
CA ALA A 217 7.11 22.35 -2.55
C ALA A 217 8.49 22.87 -2.09
N PRO A 218 9.15 23.75 -2.86
CA PRO A 218 10.44 24.28 -2.47
C PRO A 218 10.33 25.16 -1.21
N GLU A 219 11.12 24.85 -0.18
CA GLU A 219 11.32 25.73 0.97
C GLU A 219 12.14 26.96 0.56
N GLY A 220 11.51 28.14 0.63
CA GLY A 220 12.14 29.42 0.97
C GLY A 220 13.31 29.93 0.10
N LEU A 221 12.99 30.55 -1.04
CA LEU A 221 13.79 31.68 -1.53
C LEU A 221 13.24 32.96 -0.90
N GLY A 222 13.81 33.33 0.25
CA GLY A 222 13.68 34.68 0.80
C GLY A 222 14.38 35.67 -0.11
N GLY A 223 13.63 36.35 -0.96
CA GLY A 223 14.11 37.43 -1.82
C GLY A 223 13.02 38.48 -1.98
N ARG A 224 13.24 39.67 -1.42
CA ARG A 224 12.36 40.85 -1.56
C ARG A 224 12.21 41.18 -3.05
N GLY A 225 10.98 41.30 -3.56
CA GLY A 225 10.76 41.70 -4.95
C GLY A 225 9.30 41.90 -5.34
N ARG A 226 8.80 43.14 -5.13
CA ARG A 226 7.70 43.85 -5.81
C ARG A 226 6.38 43.08 -6.07
N GLY A 227 5.34 43.51 -5.35
CA GLY A 227 3.96 43.07 -5.58
C GLY A 227 3.50 43.30 -7.02
N GLN A 228 2.93 42.25 -7.61
CA GLN A 228 2.02 42.37 -8.74
C GLN A 228 0.63 41.99 -8.25
N GLN A 229 -0.30 42.94 -8.34
CA GLN A 229 -1.73 42.71 -8.11
C GLN A 229 -2.25 41.76 -9.19
N LEU A 230 -2.95 40.70 -8.76
CA LEU A 230 -3.77 39.87 -9.64
C LEU A 230 -4.93 40.72 -10.22
N PRO A 231 -5.24 40.64 -11.52
CA PRO A 231 -6.38 41.35 -12.09
C PRO A 231 -7.70 40.78 -11.58
N PRO A 232 -8.76 41.61 -11.46
CA PRO A 232 -10.04 41.17 -10.92
C PRO A 232 -10.73 40.16 -11.85
N ARG A 233 -11.38 39.15 -11.24
CA ARG A 233 -12.16 38.12 -11.94
C ARG A 233 -13.35 38.75 -12.66
N GLN A 234 -13.52 38.46 -13.95
CA GLN A 234 -14.72 38.82 -14.69
C GLN A 234 -15.95 38.04 -14.18
N PRO A 235 -17.13 38.67 -14.06
CA PRO A 235 -18.33 37.99 -13.61
C PRO A 235 -18.90 37.04 -14.69
N ARG A 236 -19.41 35.88 -14.24
CA ARG A 236 -20.05 34.88 -15.10
C ARG A 236 -21.34 35.43 -15.74
N PRO A 237 -21.64 35.11 -17.01
CA PRO A 237 -22.87 35.54 -17.65
C PRO A 237 -24.10 34.83 -17.06
N GLN A 238 -25.16 35.58 -16.79
CA GLN A 238 -26.45 35.05 -16.34
C GLN A 238 -27.27 34.46 -17.50
N PRO A 239 -28.15 33.46 -17.25
CA PRO A 239 -28.99 32.88 -18.29
C PRO A 239 -30.10 33.85 -18.71
N ARG A 240 -30.28 34.02 -20.03
CA ARG A 240 -31.33 34.86 -20.63
C ARG A 240 -32.72 34.21 -20.44
N ARG A 241 -33.69 35.00 -19.97
CA ARG A 241 -35.12 34.62 -19.95
C ARG A 241 -35.73 34.70 -21.36
N PRO A 242 -36.76 33.89 -21.69
CA PRO A 242 -37.36 33.89 -23.02
C PRO A 242 -38.35 35.06 -23.21
N HIS A 243 -38.34 35.66 -24.40
CA HIS A 243 -39.29 36.69 -24.82
C HIS A 243 -40.62 36.08 -25.32
N PRO A 244 -41.77 36.77 -25.15
CA PRO A 244 -43.07 36.29 -25.62
C PRO A 244 -43.21 36.54 -27.13
N ARG A 245 -43.69 35.53 -27.87
CA ARG A 245 -44.08 35.67 -29.29
C ARG A 245 -45.39 36.45 -29.38
N ARG A 246 -45.34 37.64 -29.99
CA ARG A 246 -46.53 38.34 -30.50
C ARG A 246 -46.91 37.73 -31.86
N GLY A 247 -48.19 37.43 -32.03
CA GLY A 247 -48.75 36.94 -33.28
C GLY A 247 -48.88 38.02 -34.35
N ARG A 248 -49.19 37.57 -35.57
CA ARG A 248 -49.89 38.35 -36.58
C ARG A 248 -50.63 37.42 -37.54
N CYS A 249 -51.90 37.74 -37.74
CA CYS A 249 -52.76 37.33 -38.83
C CYS A 249 -52.25 37.90 -40.16
N GLY A 250 -52.66 37.25 -41.25
CA GLY A 250 -52.41 37.63 -42.64
C GLY A 250 -52.44 36.39 -43.51
#